data_AF-W9UTQ7-F1
#
_entry.id   AF-W9UTQ7-F1
#
_cell.length_a   1.000
_cell.length_b   1.000
_cell.length_c   1.000
_cell.angle_alpha   90.00
_cell.angle_beta   90.00
_cell.angle_gamma   90.00
#
_symmetry.space_group_name_H-M   'P 1'
#
loop_
_entity.id
_entity.type
_entity.pdbx_description
1 polymer ?
#
loop_
_entity_poly.entity_id
_entity_poly.type
_entity_poly.pdbx_seq_one_letter_code
_entity_poly.pdbx_strand_id
1 'polypeptide(L)'
;MYPFINPDVLSAFDRLREQSWQTGALNVPAWGANTVRTESAFLTGLTPEHLGVHRFNPYHRFARETHIPGLVAELKAMGYRCVCIHPYPAGFYRRNEVYPKMGFDAFYDIQHFSPEQKCGQYTSDEAVADFAVKLLENTNEQMFVYIITMENHGPLHLESQPEGPLSRLYTDIPDTNASSDLSVYLNHLQNADRMLQTLQKALIQLPRPAVLGWFGDHVPIMEQVYEHYGYPSGQTEYLIWRTFSTDTPQQADLNVDELGVALLDALVCRIGE
;
A
#
# COMPACT_ATOMS: atom_id res chain seq x y z
N MET A 1 6.57 -8.18 -14.71
CA MET A 1 5.62 -7.43 -15.59
C MET A 1 5.61 -8.10 -16.96
N TYR A 2 4.49 -8.10 -17.70
CA TYR A 2 4.46 -8.66 -19.06
C TYR A 2 5.40 -7.86 -19.99
N PRO A 3 6.07 -8.51 -20.96
CA PRO A 3 7.14 -7.88 -21.74
C PRO A 3 6.69 -6.74 -22.67
N PHE A 4 5.40 -6.67 -23.01
CA PHE A 4 4.81 -5.64 -23.86
C PHE A 4 4.34 -4.39 -23.08
N ILE A 5 4.45 -4.41 -21.76
CA ILE A 5 4.14 -3.25 -20.92
C ILE A 5 5.34 -2.29 -20.95
N ASN A 6 5.06 -1.00 -21.03
CA ASN A 6 6.09 0.03 -20.99
C ASN A 6 6.81 0.00 -19.62
N PRO A 7 8.14 -0.20 -19.57
CA PRO A 7 8.87 -0.25 -18.31
C PRO A 7 8.77 1.04 -17.49
N ASP A 8 8.46 2.18 -18.13
CA ASP A 8 8.31 3.46 -17.44
C ASP A 8 7.02 3.56 -16.61
N VAL A 9 6.09 2.59 -16.69
CA VAL A 9 4.85 2.55 -15.89
C VAL A 9 5.12 2.62 -14.39
N LEU A 10 6.21 2.01 -13.92
CA LEU A 10 6.62 1.96 -12.52
C LEU A 10 7.99 2.64 -12.30
N SER A 11 8.31 3.64 -13.11
CA SER A 11 9.67 4.21 -13.10
C SER A 11 10.08 4.79 -11.74
N ALA A 12 9.15 5.36 -10.95
CA ALA A 12 9.47 5.87 -9.61
C ALA A 12 9.67 4.74 -8.60
N PHE A 13 8.83 3.71 -8.66
CA PHE A 13 8.98 2.50 -7.87
C PHE A 13 10.31 1.82 -8.15
N ASP A 14 10.67 1.61 -9.42
CA ASP A 14 11.93 0.96 -9.81
C ASP A 14 13.15 1.75 -9.33
N ARG A 15 13.17 3.08 -9.51
CA ARG A 15 14.23 3.94 -8.97
C ARG A 15 14.30 3.90 -7.44
N LEU A 16 13.15 3.90 -6.76
CA LEU A 16 13.12 3.89 -5.31
C LEU A 16 13.57 2.54 -4.75
N ARG A 17 13.25 1.45 -5.45
CA ARG A 17 13.68 0.09 -5.12
C ARG A 17 15.21 -0.01 -5.06
N GLU A 18 15.91 0.56 -6.03
CA GLU A 18 17.39 0.61 -6.04
C GLU A 18 17.98 1.40 -4.85
N GLN A 19 17.22 2.34 -4.29
CA GLN A 19 17.62 3.21 -3.18
C GLN A 19 17.11 2.72 -1.82
N SER A 20 16.31 1.66 -1.79
CA SER A 20 15.63 1.18 -0.60
C SER A 20 16.57 0.38 0.29
N TRP A 21 16.35 0.46 1.60
CA TRP A 21 17.10 -0.32 2.58
C TRP A 21 16.83 -1.82 2.41
N GLN A 22 15.57 -2.17 2.14
CA GLN A 22 15.17 -3.54 1.88
C GLN A 22 14.06 -3.60 0.83
N THR A 23 14.11 -4.61 -0.04
CA THR A 23 13.12 -4.88 -1.10
C THR A 23 12.94 -6.37 -1.31
N GLY A 24 11.84 -6.78 -1.93
CA GLY A 24 11.64 -8.17 -2.33
C GLY A 24 10.21 -8.50 -2.73
N ALA A 25 9.98 -9.77 -3.02
CA ALA A 25 8.63 -10.29 -3.17
C ALA A 25 7.96 -10.41 -1.79
N LEU A 26 6.65 -10.19 -1.77
CA LEU A 26 5.81 -10.30 -0.58
C LEU A 26 4.76 -11.39 -0.78
N ASN A 27 4.80 -12.40 0.08
CA ASN A 27 3.75 -13.41 0.17
C ASN A 27 2.56 -12.84 0.95
N VAL A 28 1.41 -12.78 0.30
CA VAL A 28 0.18 -12.19 0.86
C VAL A 28 -0.95 -13.23 0.91
N PRO A 29 -1.80 -13.24 1.97
CA PRO A 29 -2.88 -14.22 2.15
C PRO A 29 -4.17 -13.87 1.39
N ALA A 30 -4.07 -13.14 0.28
CA ALA A 30 -5.19 -12.60 -0.47
C ALA A 30 -4.93 -12.64 -1.98
N TRP A 31 -5.99 -12.85 -2.75
CA TRP A 31 -6.01 -12.76 -4.21
C TRP A 31 -7.28 -12.05 -4.64
N GLY A 32 -7.15 -10.97 -5.39
CA GLY A 32 -8.26 -10.24 -6.00
C GLY A 32 -9.17 -9.46 -5.05
N ALA A 33 -9.25 -9.84 -3.78
CA ALA A 33 -10.05 -9.18 -2.75
C ALA A 33 -9.58 -9.56 -1.34
N ASN A 34 -10.18 -8.91 -0.35
CA ASN A 34 -9.95 -9.09 1.09
C ASN A 34 -8.62 -8.49 1.60
N THR A 35 -8.33 -7.24 1.21
CA THR A 35 -7.24 -6.40 1.74
C THR A 35 -7.03 -6.54 3.26
N VAL A 36 -8.13 -6.69 4.02
CA VAL A 36 -8.10 -6.87 5.49
C VAL A 36 -7.24 -8.05 5.96
N ARG A 37 -7.03 -9.09 5.14
CA ARG A 37 -6.16 -10.22 5.50
C ARG A 37 -4.70 -9.79 5.51
N THR A 38 -4.26 -9.16 4.44
CA THR A 38 -2.89 -8.62 4.30
C THR A 38 -2.64 -7.51 5.32
N GLU A 39 -3.59 -6.59 5.46
CA GLU A 39 -3.58 -5.52 6.47
C GLU A 39 -3.47 -6.08 7.90
N SER A 40 -4.28 -7.09 8.25
CA SER A 40 -4.23 -7.67 9.60
C SER A 40 -2.89 -8.34 9.90
N ALA A 41 -2.31 -9.03 8.92
CA ALA A 41 -1.04 -9.72 9.09
C ALA A 41 0.09 -8.70 9.28
N PHE A 42 0.13 -7.65 8.45
CA PHE A 42 1.10 -6.55 8.61
C PHE A 42 1.00 -5.86 9.98
N LEU A 43 -0.21 -5.53 10.42
CA LEU A 43 -0.42 -4.77 11.66
C LEU A 43 -0.21 -5.59 12.93
N THR A 44 -0.42 -6.91 12.88
CA THR A 44 -0.42 -7.77 14.09
C THR A 44 0.66 -8.84 14.12
N GLY A 45 1.31 -9.14 12.99
CA GLY A 45 2.22 -10.28 12.86
C GLY A 45 1.54 -11.65 12.93
N LEU A 46 0.20 -11.71 12.87
CA LEU A 46 -0.54 -12.97 12.95
C LEU A 46 -0.68 -13.63 11.57
N THR A 47 -0.23 -14.88 11.48
CA THR A 47 -0.44 -15.74 10.31
C THR A 47 -1.88 -16.28 10.23
N PRO A 48 -2.33 -16.78 9.06
CA PRO A 48 -3.63 -17.44 8.92
C PRO A 48 -3.87 -18.60 9.90
N GLU A 49 -2.81 -19.33 10.28
CA GLU A 49 -2.85 -20.44 11.24
C GLU A 49 -3.22 -19.94 12.64
N HIS A 50 -2.62 -18.83 13.09
CA HIS A 50 -2.95 -18.19 14.37
C HIS A 50 -4.40 -17.68 14.43
N LEU A 51 -4.98 -17.36 13.27
CA LEU A 51 -6.35 -16.86 13.15
C LEU A 51 -7.40 -17.97 13.04
N GLY A 52 -7.01 -19.19 12.66
CA GLY A 52 -7.92 -20.32 12.50
C GLY A 52 -9.10 -19.99 11.59
N VAL A 53 -10.33 -20.19 12.07
CA VAL A 53 -11.56 -19.88 11.30
C VAL A 53 -11.71 -18.39 10.97
N HIS A 54 -11.07 -17.50 11.73
CA HIS A 54 -11.16 -16.06 11.51
C HIS A 54 -10.23 -15.55 10.42
N ARG A 55 -9.36 -16.40 9.83
CA ARG A 55 -8.44 -16.01 8.75
C ARG A 55 -9.12 -15.37 7.53
N PHE A 56 -10.39 -15.68 7.30
CA PHE A 56 -11.14 -15.14 6.16
C PHE A 56 -11.64 -13.71 6.38
N ASN A 57 -11.88 -13.34 7.64
CA ASN A 57 -12.22 -11.98 8.07
C ASN A 57 -11.71 -11.76 9.50
N PRO A 58 -10.43 -11.38 9.65
CA PRO A 58 -9.76 -11.27 10.95
C PRO A 58 -10.43 -10.24 11.86
N TYR A 59 -11.04 -9.21 11.28
CA TYR A 59 -11.61 -8.10 12.03
C TYR A 59 -12.89 -8.47 12.78
N HIS A 60 -13.57 -9.56 12.42
CA HIS A 60 -14.63 -10.10 13.28
C HIS A 60 -14.12 -10.59 14.63
N ARG A 61 -12.92 -11.18 14.68
CA ARG A 61 -12.27 -11.58 15.94
C ARG A 61 -11.81 -10.34 16.69
N PHE A 62 -11.04 -9.48 16.03
CA PHE A 62 -10.41 -8.31 16.64
C PHE A 62 -11.40 -7.31 17.20
N ALA A 63 -12.57 -7.16 16.57
CA ALA A 63 -13.62 -6.30 17.09
C ALA A 63 -14.22 -6.80 18.42
N ARG A 64 -13.90 -8.02 18.88
CA ARG A 64 -14.29 -8.52 20.22
C ARG A 64 -13.23 -8.28 21.29
N GLU A 65 -12.01 -7.92 20.90
CA GLU A 65 -10.91 -7.66 21.82
C GLU A 65 -11.05 -6.28 22.48
N THR A 66 -10.38 -6.06 23.61
CA THR A 66 -10.28 -4.72 24.23
C THR A 66 -9.00 -4.01 23.83
N HIS A 67 -7.94 -4.77 23.55
CA HIS A 67 -6.65 -4.28 23.10
C HIS A 67 -6.04 -5.32 22.14
N ILE A 68 -5.40 -4.85 21.07
CA ILE A 68 -4.78 -5.68 20.06
C ILE A 68 -3.28 -5.32 20.00
N PRO A 69 -2.37 -6.21 20.42
CA PRO A 69 -0.95 -5.97 20.28
C PRO A 69 -0.53 -6.03 18.81
N GLY A 70 0.60 -5.40 18.50
CA GLY A 70 1.15 -5.38 17.15
C GLY A 70 1.92 -4.09 16.87
N LEU A 71 2.20 -3.85 15.58
CA LEU A 71 3.02 -2.75 15.09
C LEU A 71 2.58 -1.39 15.65
N VAL A 72 1.27 -1.10 15.65
CA VAL A 72 0.74 0.17 16.11
C VAL A 72 0.93 0.34 17.62
N ALA A 73 0.68 -0.71 18.41
CA ALA A 73 0.87 -0.68 19.86
C ALA A 73 2.34 -0.43 20.23
N GLU A 74 3.27 -1.06 19.51
CA GLU A 74 4.72 -0.83 19.69
C GLU A 74 5.13 0.60 19.32
N LEU A 75 4.65 1.14 18.18
CA LEU A 75 4.91 2.53 17.78
C LEU A 75 4.35 3.53 18.80
N LYS A 76 3.15 3.27 19.34
CA LYS A 76 2.57 4.07 20.43
C LYS A 76 3.45 4.05 21.68
N ALA A 77 4.02 2.90 22.05
CA ALA A 77 4.95 2.79 23.16
C ALA A 77 6.27 3.57 22.91
N MET A 78 6.69 3.70 21.65
CA MET A 78 7.81 4.55 21.23
C MET A 78 7.46 6.05 21.14
N GLY A 79 6.22 6.44 21.44
CA GLY A 79 5.77 7.83 21.46
C GLY A 79 5.27 8.38 20.12
N TYR A 80 4.98 7.52 19.14
CA TYR A 80 4.40 7.95 17.88
C TYR A 80 2.91 8.31 18.04
N ARG A 81 2.49 9.34 17.33
CA ARG A 81 1.08 9.52 16.96
C ARG A 81 0.78 8.61 15.76
N CYS A 82 -0.22 7.74 15.86
CA CYS A 82 -0.54 6.76 14.83
C CYS A 82 -1.88 7.13 14.18
N VAL A 83 -1.89 7.35 12.87
CA VAL A 83 -3.12 7.69 12.13
C VAL A 83 -3.28 6.79 10.92
N CYS A 84 -4.53 6.55 10.51
CA CYS A 84 -4.83 5.88 9.24
C CYS A 84 -5.49 6.85 8.26
N ILE A 85 -5.15 6.73 6.98
CA ILE A 85 -5.86 7.33 5.85
C ILE A 85 -6.42 6.22 4.98
N HIS A 86 -7.73 6.22 4.76
CA HIS A 86 -8.36 5.30 3.83
C HIS A 86 -9.61 5.96 3.26
N PRO A 87 -9.63 6.35 1.97
CA PRO A 87 -10.74 7.10 1.39
C PRO A 87 -11.92 6.18 1.04
N TYR A 88 -12.46 5.50 2.05
CA TYR A 88 -13.64 4.64 1.99
C TYR A 88 -14.37 4.70 3.35
N PRO A 89 -15.69 4.40 3.43
CA PRO A 89 -16.42 4.50 4.70
C PRO A 89 -15.74 3.74 5.85
N ALA A 90 -15.52 4.39 6.98
CA ALA A 90 -14.78 3.81 8.12
C ALA A 90 -15.40 2.52 8.69
N GLY A 91 -16.71 2.32 8.51
CA GLY A 91 -17.42 1.11 8.91
C GLY A 91 -17.13 -0.11 8.04
N PHE A 92 -16.55 0.08 6.84
CA PHE A 92 -16.18 -1.02 5.97
C PHE A 92 -15.09 -1.86 6.63
N TYR A 93 -15.29 -3.18 6.65
CA TYR A 93 -14.53 -4.14 7.46
C TYR A 93 -14.45 -3.84 8.97
N ARG A 94 -15.28 -2.94 9.52
CA ARG A 94 -15.26 -2.56 10.95
C ARG A 94 -13.94 -1.91 11.39
N ARG A 95 -13.24 -1.21 10.48
CA ARG A 95 -12.00 -0.49 10.81
C ARG A 95 -12.22 0.53 11.94
N ASN A 96 -13.35 1.22 11.94
CA ASN A 96 -13.76 2.13 13.01
C ASN A 96 -13.84 1.47 14.40
N GLU A 97 -14.08 0.17 14.51
CA GLU A 97 -14.12 -0.56 15.79
C GLU A 97 -12.75 -1.16 16.15
N VAL A 98 -11.99 -1.62 15.15
CA VAL A 98 -10.73 -2.35 15.35
C VAL A 98 -9.55 -1.41 15.56
N TYR A 99 -9.47 -0.30 14.82
CA TYR A 99 -8.30 0.58 14.82
C TYR A 99 -8.06 1.28 16.16
N PRO A 100 -9.10 1.76 16.88
CA PRO A 100 -8.91 2.27 18.23
C PRO A 100 -8.33 1.22 19.19
N LYS A 101 -8.64 -0.06 19.00
CA LYS A 101 -8.15 -1.17 19.84
C LYS A 101 -6.69 -1.54 19.54
N MET A 102 -6.23 -1.30 18.31
CA MET A 102 -4.82 -1.37 17.91
C MET A 102 -4.01 -0.16 18.40
N GLY A 103 -4.68 0.95 18.73
CA GLY A 103 -4.05 2.17 19.25
C GLY A 103 -3.91 3.32 18.25
N PHE A 104 -4.60 3.29 17.10
CA PHE A 104 -4.68 4.45 16.20
C PHE A 104 -5.38 5.63 16.89
N ASP A 105 -4.79 6.82 16.78
CA ASP A 105 -5.28 8.08 17.31
C ASP A 105 -6.34 8.73 16.41
N ALA A 106 -6.28 8.48 15.10
CA ALA A 106 -7.25 9.01 14.15
C ALA A 106 -7.42 8.10 12.92
N PHE A 107 -8.60 8.16 12.32
CA PHE A 107 -8.94 7.49 11.07
C PHE A 107 -9.58 8.51 10.12
N TYR A 108 -8.88 8.83 9.04
CA TYR A 108 -9.32 9.77 8.01
C TYR A 108 -9.98 8.99 6.87
N ASP A 109 -11.31 8.94 6.92
CA ASP A 109 -12.13 8.18 5.98
C ASP A 109 -12.58 9.01 4.75
N ILE A 110 -13.47 8.45 3.93
CA ILE A 110 -14.04 9.13 2.75
C ILE A 110 -14.61 10.53 3.02
N GLN A 111 -15.05 10.86 4.24
CA GLN A 111 -15.62 12.17 4.56
C GLN A 111 -14.57 13.30 4.52
N HIS A 112 -13.28 12.96 4.49
CA HIS A 112 -12.18 13.91 4.42
C HIS A 112 -11.75 14.22 2.98
N PHE A 113 -12.42 13.62 1.99
CA PHE A 113 -12.11 13.77 0.57
C PHE A 113 -13.34 14.24 -0.20
N SER A 114 -13.11 15.06 -1.21
CA SER A 114 -14.15 15.65 -2.06
C SER A 114 -14.46 14.74 -3.26
N PRO A 115 -15.72 14.70 -3.76
CA PRO A 115 -16.06 13.96 -4.98
C PRO A 115 -15.26 14.36 -6.23
N GLU A 116 -14.76 15.60 -6.28
CA GLU A 116 -13.94 16.13 -7.37
C GLU A 116 -12.50 15.56 -7.37
N GLN A 117 -12.10 14.90 -6.29
CA GLN A 117 -10.78 14.29 -6.14
C GLN A 117 -10.75 12.83 -6.58
N LYS A 118 -11.74 12.38 -7.36
CA LYS A 118 -11.81 11.01 -7.86
C LYS A 118 -10.98 10.85 -9.13
N CYS A 119 -10.32 9.70 -9.25
CA CYS A 119 -9.84 9.16 -10.52
C CYS A 119 -10.53 7.82 -10.72
N GLY A 120 -11.29 7.68 -11.80
CA GLY A 120 -12.17 6.52 -11.94
C GLY A 120 -13.32 6.55 -10.92
N GLN A 121 -13.58 5.42 -10.28
CA GLN A 121 -14.68 5.30 -9.32
C GLN A 121 -14.35 5.83 -7.91
N TYR A 122 -13.06 5.84 -7.56
CA TYR A 122 -12.56 6.06 -6.20
C TYR A 122 -11.73 7.34 -6.07
N THR A 123 -11.48 7.76 -4.83
CA THR A 123 -10.57 8.87 -4.54
C THR A 123 -9.18 8.57 -5.07
N SER A 124 -8.56 9.55 -5.72
CA SER A 124 -7.26 9.38 -6.35
C SER A 124 -6.13 9.21 -5.33
N ASP A 125 -5.12 8.46 -5.73
CA ASP A 125 -3.86 8.27 -5.01
C ASP A 125 -3.14 9.63 -4.84
N GLU A 126 -3.28 10.54 -5.80
CA GLU A 126 -2.80 11.93 -5.69
C GLU A 126 -3.46 12.67 -4.52
N ALA A 127 -4.79 12.59 -4.39
CA ALA A 127 -5.50 13.25 -3.30
C ALA A 127 -5.14 12.66 -1.93
N VAL A 128 -4.92 11.35 -1.86
CA VAL A 128 -4.42 10.66 -0.65
C VAL A 128 -3.01 11.12 -0.32
N ALA A 129 -2.11 11.22 -1.31
CA ALA A 129 -0.75 11.72 -1.14
C ALA A 129 -0.75 13.15 -0.59
N ASP A 130 -1.51 14.05 -1.21
CA ASP A 130 -1.64 15.45 -0.78
C ASP A 130 -2.14 15.57 0.66
N PHE A 131 -3.10 14.74 1.06
CA PHE A 131 -3.60 14.70 2.42
C PHE A 131 -2.52 14.23 3.40
N ALA A 132 -1.80 13.14 3.07
CA ALA A 132 -0.72 12.62 3.89
C ALA A 132 0.43 13.63 4.06
N VAL A 133 0.83 14.30 2.96
CA VAL A 133 1.86 15.36 2.99
C VAL A 133 1.44 16.49 3.90
N LYS A 134 0.21 17.00 3.78
CA LYS A 134 -0.32 18.05 4.67
C LYS A 134 -0.33 17.62 6.13
N LEU A 135 -0.65 16.37 6.46
CA LEU A 135 -0.58 15.88 7.84
C LEU A 135 0.87 15.93 8.38
N LEU A 136 1.83 15.48 7.56
CA LEU A 136 3.24 15.37 7.94
C LEU A 136 3.92 16.74 8.09
N GLU A 137 3.53 17.73 7.27
CA GLU A 137 4.06 19.09 7.32
C GLU A 137 3.50 19.91 8.50
N ASN A 138 2.27 19.65 8.92
CA ASN A 138 1.57 20.43 9.95
C ASN A 138 1.84 19.95 11.40
N THR A 139 2.84 19.11 11.62
CA THR A 139 3.18 18.61 12.96
C THR A 139 4.68 18.49 13.14
N ASN A 140 5.16 18.64 14.39
CA ASN A 140 6.54 18.28 14.78
C ASN A 140 6.59 16.98 15.59
N GLU A 141 5.45 16.32 15.79
CA GLU A 141 5.35 15.03 16.49
C GLU A 141 5.89 13.88 15.62
N GLN A 142 6.46 12.86 16.26
CA GLN A 142 6.75 11.60 15.58
C GLN A 142 5.42 10.95 15.17
N MET A 143 5.27 10.64 13.89
CA MET A 143 3.99 10.19 13.34
C MET A 143 4.16 8.94 12.50
N PHE A 144 3.26 7.98 12.71
CA PHE A 144 3.05 6.85 11.83
C PHE A 144 1.75 7.09 11.05
N VAL A 145 1.86 7.15 9.73
CA VAL A 145 0.72 7.30 8.82
C VAL A 145 0.56 5.98 8.07
N TYR A 146 -0.51 5.24 8.38
CA TYR A 146 -0.87 4.04 7.64
C TYR A 146 -1.86 4.40 6.53
N ILE A 147 -1.54 4.10 5.28
CA ILE A 147 -2.35 4.49 4.13
C ILE A 147 -2.87 3.26 3.43
N ILE A 148 -4.18 3.24 3.16
CA ILE A 148 -4.83 2.20 2.36
C ILE A 148 -5.52 2.90 1.19
N THR A 149 -4.95 2.76 -0.01
CA THR A 149 -5.47 3.37 -1.22
C THR A 149 -6.73 2.65 -1.72
N MET A 150 -7.44 3.28 -2.65
CA MET A 150 -8.64 2.71 -3.30
C MET A 150 -8.63 2.89 -4.83
N GLU A 151 -7.75 3.73 -5.39
CA GLU A 151 -7.86 4.15 -6.79
C GLU A 151 -7.80 2.96 -7.76
N ASN A 152 -6.91 2.00 -7.52
CA ASN A 152 -6.74 0.82 -8.37
C ASN A 152 -7.65 -0.36 -8.00
N HIS A 153 -8.72 -0.12 -7.22
CA HIS A 153 -9.67 -1.14 -6.84
C HIS A 153 -10.65 -1.43 -7.99
N GLY A 154 -10.98 -2.71 -8.22
CA GLY A 154 -11.94 -3.11 -9.25
C GLY A 154 -13.40 -2.84 -8.89
N PRO A 155 -14.35 -3.15 -9.79
CA PRO A 155 -14.17 -3.85 -11.06
C PRO A 155 -13.68 -2.94 -12.20
N LEU A 156 -12.50 -3.24 -12.74
CA LEU A 156 -11.83 -2.42 -13.77
C LEU A 156 -12.58 -2.40 -15.12
N HIS A 157 -13.30 -3.48 -15.44
CA HIS A 157 -14.10 -3.57 -16.68
C HIS A 157 -15.30 -2.62 -16.75
N LEU A 158 -15.67 -1.99 -15.61
CA LEU A 158 -16.73 -0.97 -15.57
C LEU A 158 -16.18 0.45 -15.77
N GLU A 159 -14.86 0.61 -15.84
CA GLU A 159 -14.23 1.90 -16.03
C GLU A 159 -14.05 2.23 -17.51
N SER A 160 -14.05 3.53 -17.80
CA SER A 160 -13.70 4.03 -19.12
C SER A 160 -12.23 3.73 -19.42
N GLN A 161 -11.92 3.51 -20.70
CA GLN A 161 -10.53 3.38 -21.13
C GLN A 161 -9.74 4.65 -20.79
N PRO A 162 -8.45 4.49 -20.43
CA PRO A 162 -7.62 5.62 -20.04
C PRO A 162 -7.51 6.64 -21.17
N GLU A 163 -7.56 7.91 -20.81
CA GLU A 163 -7.31 9.00 -21.77
C GLU A 163 -5.83 9.07 -22.16
N GLY A 164 -5.59 9.62 -23.36
CA GLY A 164 -4.24 9.83 -23.92
C GLY A 164 -3.69 8.63 -24.70
N PRO A 165 -2.44 8.74 -25.18
CA PRO A 165 -1.83 7.71 -26.01
C PRO A 165 -1.47 6.46 -25.17
N LEU A 166 -1.91 5.29 -25.63
CA LEU A 166 -1.60 4.01 -24.98
C LEU A 166 -0.11 3.63 -25.01
N SER A 167 0.71 4.29 -25.83
CA SER A 167 2.17 4.10 -25.85
C SER A 167 2.85 4.46 -24.52
N ARG A 168 2.17 5.22 -23.64
CA ARG A 168 2.65 5.44 -22.26
C ARG A 168 2.51 4.19 -21.38
N LEU A 169 1.67 3.24 -21.76
CA LEU A 169 1.36 2.01 -21.01
C LEU A 169 2.00 0.78 -21.67
N TYR A 170 2.22 0.81 -22.99
CA TYR A 170 2.69 -0.34 -23.76
C TYR A 170 3.86 0.02 -24.67
N THR A 171 4.83 -0.88 -24.78
CA THR A 171 5.83 -0.86 -25.87
C THR A 171 5.23 -1.41 -27.16
N ASP A 172 4.33 -2.38 -27.04
CA ASP A 172 3.54 -2.94 -28.12
C ASP A 172 2.09 -3.09 -27.64
N ILE A 173 1.16 -2.38 -28.27
CA ILE A 173 -0.24 -2.31 -27.81
C ILE A 173 -0.90 -3.65 -28.15
N PRO A 174 -1.45 -4.39 -27.16
CA PRO A 174 -1.99 -5.70 -27.47
C PRO A 174 -3.32 -5.59 -28.23
N ASP A 175 -3.50 -6.45 -29.23
CA ASP A 175 -4.62 -6.45 -30.18
C ASP A 175 -5.97 -6.97 -29.61
N THR A 176 -6.10 -7.16 -28.30
CA THR A 176 -7.23 -7.88 -27.70
C THR A 176 -8.10 -6.99 -26.81
N ASN A 177 -9.42 -7.24 -26.83
CA ASN A 177 -10.35 -6.65 -25.85
C ASN A 177 -9.99 -7.03 -24.40
N ALA A 178 -9.28 -8.14 -24.18
CA ALA A 178 -8.80 -8.52 -22.85
C ALA A 178 -7.83 -7.47 -22.26
N SER A 179 -7.21 -6.64 -23.09
CA SER A 179 -6.29 -5.58 -22.65
C SER A 179 -7.01 -4.31 -22.18
N SER A 180 -8.35 -4.24 -22.23
CA SER A 180 -9.11 -3.11 -21.69
C SER A 180 -8.88 -2.93 -20.19
N ASP A 181 -9.01 -4.04 -19.44
CA ASP A 181 -8.86 -4.05 -17.98
C ASP A 181 -7.40 -3.81 -17.60
N LEU A 182 -6.47 -4.38 -18.37
CA LEU A 182 -5.04 -4.14 -18.19
C LEU A 182 -4.69 -2.66 -18.43
N SER A 183 -5.28 -2.01 -19.42
CA SER A 183 -5.01 -0.59 -19.70
C SER A 183 -5.51 0.31 -18.55
N VAL A 184 -6.70 0.03 -18.03
CA VAL A 184 -7.25 0.72 -16.85
C VAL A 184 -6.34 0.48 -15.64
N TYR A 185 -5.96 -0.78 -15.36
CA TYR A 185 -5.06 -1.13 -14.28
C TYR A 185 -3.71 -0.40 -14.37
N LEU A 186 -3.07 -0.41 -15.54
CA LEU A 186 -1.77 0.24 -15.74
C LEU A 186 -1.87 1.75 -15.62
N ASN A 187 -3.00 2.35 -16.00
CA ASN A 187 -3.24 3.78 -15.79
C ASN A 187 -3.26 4.15 -14.31
N HIS A 188 -4.02 3.40 -13.49
CA HIS A 188 -4.05 3.61 -12.04
C HIS A 188 -2.71 3.25 -11.38
N LEU A 189 -2.00 2.24 -11.91
CA LEU A 189 -0.66 1.90 -11.46
C LEU A 189 0.34 3.05 -11.68
N GLN A 190 0.23 3.80 -12.79
CA GLN A 190 1.01 5.02 -13.00
C GLN A 190 0.64 6.15 -12.02
N ASN A 191 -0.61 6.23 -11.56
CA ASN A 191 -1.01 7.17 -10.50
C ASN A 191 -0.39 6.79 -9.15
N ALA A 192 -0.39 5.50 -8.81
CA ALA A 192 0.30 4.99 -7.62
C ALA A 192 1.81 5.26 -7.66
N ASP A 193 2.45 5.09 -8.82
CA ASP A 193 3.87 5.44 -9.05
C ASP A 193 4.15 6.93 -8.79
N ARG A 194 3.25 7.81 -9.25
CA ARG A 194 3.32 9.26 -8.97
C ARG A 194 3.12 9.58 -7.50
N MET A 195 2.15 8.94 -6.84
CA MET A 195 1.94 9.06 -5.39
C MET A 195 3.22 8.69 -4.62
N LEU A 196 3.86 7.58 -4.97
CA LEU A 196 5.11 7.15 -4.35
C LEU A 196 6.20 8.24 -4.48
N GLN A 197 6.33 8.82 -5.67
CA GLN A 197 7.28 9.91 -5.90
C GLN A 197 6.96 11.16 -5.06
N THR A 198 5.68 11.54 -4.96
CA THR A 198 5.23 12.68 -4.15
C THR A 198 5.54 12.47 -2.67
N LEU A 199 5.21 11.29 -2.13
CA LEU A 199 5.50 10.94 -0.74
C LEU A 199 7.01 10.94 -0.48
N GLN A 200 7.82 10.33 -1.34
CA GLN A 200 9.28 10.34 -1.21
C GLN A 200 9.81 11.78 -1.13
N LYS A 201 9.40 12.66 -2.06
CA LYS A 201 9.84 14.06 -2.09
C LYS A 201 9.48 14.81 -0.82
N ALA A 202 8.25 14.64 -0.33
CA ALA A 202 7.80 15.25 0.91
C ALA A 202 8.61 14.76 2.12
N LEU A 203 8.86 13.45 2.22
CA LEU A 203 9.65 12.87 3.32
C LEU A 203 11.10 13.38 3.34
N ILE A 204 11.72 13.60 2.18
CA ILE A 204 13.08 14.20 2.08
C ILE A 204 13.10 15.65 2.61
N GLN A 205 12.01 16.39 2.46
CA GLN A 205 11.91 17.78 2.88
C GLN A 205 11.60 17.96 4.37
N LEU A 206 11.17 16.90 5.06
CA LEU A 206 10.94 16.97 6.49
C LEU A 206 12.25 17.23 7.25
N PRO A 207 12.24 18.05 8.31
CA PRO A 207 13.43 18.34 9.13
C PRO A 207 13.86 17.16 10.01
N ARG A 208 13.30 15.96 9.79
CA ARG A 208 13.45 14.78 10.64
C ARG A 208 13.62 13.52 9.79
N PRO A 209 14.33 12.51 10.31
CA PRO A 209 14.45 11.21 9.65
C PRO A 209 13.08 10.57 9.39
N ALA A 210 12.93 9.90 8.25
CA ALA A 210 11.70 9.23 7.87
C ALA A 210 11.98 7.86 7.24
N VAL A 211 11.02 6.96 7.42
CA VAL A 211 10.97 5.64 6.80
C VAL A 211 9.66 5.54 6.02
N LEU A 212 9.72 4.96 4.82
CA LEU A 212 8.59 4.72 3.92
C LEU A 212 8.52 3.23 3.62
N GLY A 213 7.44 2.59 4.08
CA GLY A 213 7.07 1.24 3.64
C GLY A 213 6.03 1.33 2.53
N TRP A 214 6.23 0.59 1.45
CA TRP A 214 5.29 0.48 0.34
C TRP A 214 5.14 -1.00 -0.05
N PHE A 215 3.92 -1.49 -0.15
CA PHE A 215 3.67 -2.89 -0.52
C PHE A 215 2.31 -3.07 -1.20
N GLY A 216 2.20 -4.08 -2.06
CA GLY A 216 0.92 -4.49 -2.63
C GLY A 216 0.15 -5.44 -1.70
N ASP A 217 -1.15 -5.27 -1.57
CA ASP A 217 -1.99 -6.08 -0.69
C ASP A 217 -2.39 -7.43 -1.32
N HIS A 218 -2.65 -7.45 -2.64
CA HIS A 218 -2.87 -8.63 -3.47
C HIS A 218 -2.78 -8.31 -4.96
N VAL A 219 -2.69 -9.34 -5.81
CA VAL A 219 -2.90 -9.19 -7.26
C VAL A 219 -4.37 -8.89 -7.58
N PRO A 220 -4.70 -8.07 -8.61
CA PRO A 220 -6.07 -7.71 -8.95
C PRO A 220 -6.87 -8.86 -9.60
N ILE A 221 -8.17 -8.67 -9.81
CA ILE A 221 -9.01 -9.60 -10.57
C ILE A 221 -9.04 -9.17 -12.04
N MET A 222 -8.30 -9.87 -12.90
CA MET A 222 -8.31 -9.67 -14.35
C MET A 222 -8.31 -11.02 -15.08
N GLU A 223 -9.36 -11.82 -14.89
CA GLU A 223 -9.43 -13.22 -15.39
C GLU A 223 -9.11 -13.34 -16.89
N GLN A 224 -9.73 -12.52 -17.73
CA GLN A 224 -9.50 -12.56 -19.19
C GLN A 224 -8.04 -12.22 -19.57
N VAL A 225 -7.40 -11.30 -18.83
CA VAL A 225 -5.97 -10.98 -19.01
C VAL A 225 -5.12 -12.20 -18.66
N TYR A 226 -5.43 -12.87 -17.55
CA TYR A 226 -4.67 -14.01 -17.06
C TYR A 226 -4.85 -15.27 -17.90
N GLU A 227 -6.06 -15.51 -18.43
CA GLU A 227 -6.32 -16.60 -19.37
C GLU A 227 -5.50 -16.41 -20.67
N HIS A 228 -5.32 -15.17 -21.12
CA HIS A 228 -4.63 -14.88 -22.36
C HIS A 228 -3.10 -14.79 -22.21
N TYR A 229 -2.61 -14.12 -21.17
CA TYR A 229 -1.18 -13.81 -20.98
C TYR A 229 -0.50 -14.64 -19.86
N GLY A 230 -1.26 -15.46 -19.15
CA GLY A 230 -0.79 -16.28 -18.03
C GLY A 230 -1.07 -15.65 -16.66
N TYR A 231 -1.33 -16.52 -15.68
CA TYR A 231 -1.61 -16.13 -14.30
C TYR A 231 -0.34 -15.66 -13.57
N PRO A 232 -0.42 -14.59 -12.74
CA PRO A 232 0.69 -14.19 -11.89
C PRO A 232 0.92 -15.21 -10.77
N SER A 233 2.08 -15.13 -10.09
CA SER A 233 2.38 -16.01 -8.94
C SER A 233 1.49 -15.77 -7.72
N GLY A 234 0.81 -14.62 -7.67
CA GLY A 234 0.03 -14.16 -6.50
C GLY A 234 0.87 -13.41 -5.47
N GLN A 235 2.19 -13.41 -5.61
CA GLN A 235 3.07 -12.56 -4.82
C GLN A 235 2.94 -11.10 -5.27
N THR A 236 3.08 -10.19 -4.33
CA THR A 236 3.20 -8.75 -4.59
C THR A 236 4.63 -8.30 -4.35
N GLU A 237 4.92 -7.01 -4.52
CA GLU A 237 6.23 -6.43 -4.23
C GLU A 237 6.15 -5.55 -2.99
N TYR A 238 7.28 -5.39 -2.31
CA TYR A 238 7.44 -4.39 -1.27
C TYR A 238 8.80 -3.68 -1.36
N LEU A 239 8.86 -2.49 -0.79
CA LEU A 239 10.09 -1.78 -0.47
C LEU A 239 10.00 -1.09 0.90
N ILE A 240 11.14 -0.96 1.56
CA ILE A 240 11.33 -0.14 2.75
C ILE A 240 12.47 0.85 2.43
N TRP A 241 12.12 2.12 2.29
CA TRP A 241 13.04 3.21 2.02
C TRP A 241 13.19 4.10 3.24
N ARG A 242 14.35 4.76 3.39
CA ARG A 242 14.61 5.67 4.52
C ARG A 242 15.49 6.86 4.10
N THR A 243 15.27 8.03 4.68
CA THR A 243 15.98 9.28 4.32
C THR A 243 17.46 9.28 4.73
N PHE A 244 17.89 8.32 5.55
CA PHE A 244 19.20 8.29 6.20
C PHE A 244 19.98 6.98 5.91
N SER A 245 19.63 6.26 4.85
CA SER A 245 20.32 4.98 4.54
C SER A 245 21.73 5.20 4.04
N THR A 246 22.71 4.64 4.75
CA THR A 246 24.09 4.42 4.26
C THR A 246 24.40 2.93 4.06
N ASP A 247 23.50 2.04 4.49
CA ASP A 247 23.67 0.59 4.39
C ASP A 247 23.54 0.10 2.94
N THR A 248 24.14 -1.07 2.69
CA THR A 248 23.95 -1.81 1.45
C THR A 248 22.49 -2.27 1.34
N PRO A 249 21.79 -1.99 0.22
CA PRO A 249 20.44 -2.48 -0.03
C PRO A 249 20.34 -4.00 0.15
N GLN A 250 19.29 -4.45 0.83
CA GLN A 250 19.01 -5.87 1.04
C GLN A 250 17.88 -6.33 0.12
N GLN A 251 18.04 -7.52 -0.45
CA GLN A 251 16.97 -8.19 -1.18
C GLN A 251 16.56 -9.44 -0.39
N ALA A 252 15.32 -9.44 0.10
CA ALA A 252 14.77 -10.52 0.91
C ALA A 252 13.28 -10.68 0.62
N ASP A 253 12.84 -11.88 0.30
CA ASP A 253 11.41 -12.17 0.19
C ASP A 253 10.83 -12.38 1.59
N LEU A 254 9.63 -11.83 1.84
CA LEU A 254 8.97 -11.87 3.14
C LEU A 254 7.55 -12.42 3.03
N ASN A 255 7.05 -12.96 4.14
CA ASN A 255 5.61 -13.04 4.39
C ASN A 255 5.14 -11.71 4.99
N VAL A 256 3.91 -11.31 4.69
CA VAL A 256 3.41 -10.01 5.14
C VAL A 256 3.33 -9.85 6.66
N ASP A 257 3.20 -10.94 7.42
CA ASP A 257 3.29 -10.93 8.88
C ASP A 257 4.69 -10.57 9.42
N GLU A 258 5.73 -10.68 8.59
CA GLU A 258 7.11 -10.31 8.93
C GLU A 258 7.41 -8.83 8.58
N LEU A 259 6.63 -8.25 7.66
CA LEU A 259 6.89 -6.90 7.13
C LEU A 259 6.77 -5.80 8.19
N GLY A 260 5.87 -5.96 9.16
CA GLY A 260 5.73 -5.03 10.28
C GLY A 260 7.00 -4.96 11.15
N VAL A 261 7.65 -6.11 11.37
CA VAL A 261 8.92 -6.20 12.10
C VAL A 261 10.04 -5.57 11.28
N ALA A 262 10.14 -5.90 9.98
CA ALA A 262 11.14 -5.31 9.09
C ALA A 262 11.05 -3.77 9.03
N LEU A 263 9.82 -3.21 9.10
CA LEU A 263 9.62 -1.76 9.18
C LEU A 263 10.15 -1.16 10.50
N LEU A 264 9.94 -1.85 11.63
CA LEU A 264 10.48 -1.44 12.92
C LEU A 264 12.01 -1.54 12.94
N ASP A 265 12.58 -2.59 12.36
CA ASP A 265 14.03 -2.73 12.21
C ASP A 265 14.61 -1.57 11.39
N ALA A 266 13.98 -1.20 10.27
CA ALA A 266 14.40 -0.05 9.48
C ALA A 266 14.35 1.28 10.25
N LEU A 267 13.45 1.39 11.24
CA LEU A 267 13.32 2.56 12.10
C LEU A 267 14.38 2.60 13.21
N VAL A 268 14.68 1.44 13.83
CA VAL A 268 15.54 1.31 15.00
C VAL A 268 17.01 1.07 14.64
N CYS A 269 17.30 0.44 13.50
CA CYS A 269 18.64 0.29 12.92
C CYS A 269 19.17 1.65 12.40
N ARG A 270 19.32 2.60 13.32
CA ARG A 270 20.34 3.65 13.24
C ARG A 270 21.67 3.01 13.62
N ILE A 271 22.24 2.20 12.73
CA ILE A 271 23.52 1.55 13.00
C ILE A 271 24.64 2.56 12.76
N GLY A 272 25.11 3.14 13.87
CA GLY A 272 26.48 3.59 14.06
C GLY A 272 26.80 5.02 13.65
N GLU A 273 26.34 6.01 14.41
CA GLU A 273 27.04 7.28 14.69
C GLU A 273 26.61 7.82 16.07
#